data_AF-A0A917N225-F1
#
_entry.id   AF-A0A917N225-F1
#
_cell.length_a   1.000
_cell.length_b   1.000
_cell.length_c   1.000
_cell.angle_alpha   90.00
_cell.angle_beta   90.00
_cell.angle_gamma   90.00
#
_symmetry.space_group_name_H-M   'P 1'
#
loop_
_entity.id
_entity.type
_entity.pdbx_description
1 polymer ?
#
loop_
_entity_poly.entity_id
_entity_poly.type
_entity_poly.pdbx_seq_one_letter_code
_entity_poly.pdbx_strand_id
1 'polypeptide(L)'
;MKNNQFAPIKDAYQLVQGAKIKGIKHEEIFELGSYDPDKRGYTVYPYEDGVKFNDFSVIVSEKELKDHYVIEGVNVNMPIMAAAQVPSALTSLGLAS
;
A
#
# COMPACT_ATOMS: atom_id res chain seq x y z
N MET A 1 20.03 10.87 -8.76
CA MET A 1 18.68 11.45 -8.64
C MET A 1 17.69 10.30 -8.70
N LYS A 2 17.05 9.95 -7.58
CA LYS A 2 16.10 8.82 -7.55
C LYS A 2 14.84 9.26 -8.30
N ASN A 3 14.58 8.61 -9.42
CA ASN A 3 13.38 8.81 -10.23
C ASN A 3 12.22 8.28 -9.38
N ASN A 4 11.54 9.14 -8.61
CA ASN A 4 10.32 8.75 -7.89
C ASN A 4 9.25 8.47 -8.94
N GLN A 5 9.26 7.26 -9.49
CA GLN A 5 8.32 6.83 -10.51
C GLN A 5 6.96 6.68 -9.85
N PHE A 6 6.10 7.67 -10.08
CA PHE A 6 4.69 7.52 -9.80
C PHE A 6 4.07 6.60 -10.85
N ALA A 7 3.28 5.64 -10.38
CA ALA A 7 2.61 4.65 -11.21
C ALA A 7 1.10 4.69 -10.97
N PRO A 8 0.27 4.31 -11.96
CA PRO A 8 -1.16 4.19 -11.76
C PRO A 8 -1.48 3.15 -10.68
N ILE A 9 -2.41 3.48 -9.80
CA ILE A 9 -2.85 2.59 -8.71
C ILE A 9 -3.75 1.51 -9.32
N LYS A 10 -3.20 0.30 -9.48
CA LYS A 10 -3.97 -0.85 -10.02
C LYS A 10 -4.72 -1.61 -8.95
N ASP A 11 -4.17 -1.63 -7.73
CA ASP A 11 -4.66 -2.47 -6.65
C ASP A 11 -4.71 -1.69 -5.32
N ALA A 12 -5.68 -2.01 -4.48
CA ALA A 12 -5.82 -1.44 -3.15
C ALA A 12 -4.64 -1.79 -2.23
N TYR A 13 -3.97 -2.94 -2.45
CA TYR A 13 -2.76 -3.31 -1.69
C TYR A 13 -1.59 -2.36 -1.89
N GLN A 14 -1.62 -1.51 -2.92
CA GLN A 14 -0.61 -0.47 -3.13
C GLN A 14 -0.85 0.74 -2.23
N LEU A 15 -2.08 0.94 -1.74
CA LEU A 15 -2.49 2.05 -0.88
C LEU A 15 -2.04 1.81 0.56
N VAL A 16 -0.73 1.89 0.79
CA VAL A 16 -0.14 1.74 2.12
C VAL A 16 -0.06 3.10 2.83
N GLN A 17 -0.23 3.09 4.15
CA GLN A 17 -0.06 4.28 4.97
C GLN A 17 1.38 4.82 4.82
N GLY A 18 1.50 6.13 4.63
CA GLY A 18 2.76 6.82 4.38
C GLY A 18 3.18 6.85 2.90
N ALA A 19 2.45 6.19 2.00
CA ALA A 19 2.73 6.30 0.57
C ALA A 19 2.36 7.68 0.05
N LYS A 20 3.15 8.18 -0.91
CA LYS A 20 2.90 9.46 -1.56
C LYS A 20 2.07 9.25 -2.80
N ILE A 21 1.01 10.02 -2.95
CA ILE A 21 0.17 10.04 -4.13
C ILE A 21 0.20 11.41 -4.77
N LYS A 22 0.01 11.45 -6.08
CA LYS A 22 -0.07 12.68 -6.87
C LYS A 22 -1.33 12.60 -7.74
N GLY A 23 -2.02 13.71 -7.93
CA GLY A 23 -3.13 13.76 -8.88
C GLY A 23 -2.63 13.56 -10.32
N ILE A 24 -3.44 12.93 -11.19
CA ILE A 24 -3.09 12.81 -12.61
C ILE A 24 -3.13 14.18 -13.30
N LYS A 25 -4.06 15.04 -12.90
CA LYS A 25 -4.29 16.36 -13.48
C LYS A 25 -3.60 17.51 -12.72
N HIS A 26 -3.16 17.26 -11.50
CA HIS A 26 -2.67 18.28 -10.57
C HIS A 26 -1.32 17.87 -10.01
N GLU A 27 -0.45 18.84 -9.77
CA GLU A 27 0.92 18.54 -9.34
C GLU A 27 1.08 18.31 -7.84
N GLU A 28 0.02 18.53 -7.08
CA GLU A 28 -0.01 18.40 -5.63
C GLU A 28 0.22 16.95 -5.19
N ILE A 29 1.05 16.83 -4.15
CA ILE A 29 1.40 15.55 -3.54
C ILE A 29 0.68 15.45 -2.20
N PHE A 30 0.16 14.27 -1.93
CA PHE A 30 -0.48 13.93 -0.68
C PHE A 30 0.18 12.69 -0.08
N GLU A 31 0.20 12.60 1.24
CA GLU A 31 0.57 11.40 1.99
C GLU A 31 -0.69 10.63 2.37
N LEU A 32 -0.70 9.33 2.07
CA LEU A 32 -1.77 8.41 2.48
C LEU A 32 -1.73 8.16 3.99
N GLY A 33 -2.88 8.34 4.62
CA GLY A 33 -3.16 7.99 5.99
C GLY A 33 -3.79 6.61 6.13
N SER A 34 -4.55 6.44 7.21
CA SER A 34 -5.26 5.19 7.51
C SER A 34 -6.52 5.04 6.64
N TYR A 35 -6.87 3.78 6.38
CA TYR A 35 -8.14 3.41 5.76
C TYR A 35 -9.29 3.57 6.76
N ASP A 36 -10.37 4.19 6.30
CA ASP A 36 -11.63 4.32 7.02
C ASP A 36 -12.67 3.36 6.40
N PRO A 37 -13.10 2.31 7.13
CA PRO A 37 -14.04 1.32 6.61
C PRO A 37 -15.47 1.87 6.45
N ASP A 38 -15.88 2.81 7.30
CA ASP A 38 -17.22 3.44 7.23
C ASP A 38 -17.35 4.31 5.98
N LYS A 39 -16.25 4.97 5.59
CA LYS A 39 -16.21 5.82 4.39
C LYS A 39 -15.69 5.10 3.14
N ARG A 40 -15.19 3.87 3.29
CA ARG A 40 -14.55 3.08 2.22
C ARG A 40 -13.49 3.87 1.47
N GLY A 41 -12.68 4.60 2.21
CA GLY A 41 -11.71 5.56 1.69
C GLY A 41 -10.49 5.67 2.57
N TYR A 42 -9.49 6.39 2.09
CA TYR A 42 -8.26 6.66 2.80
C TYR A 42 -8.23 8.13 3.18
N THR A 43 -7.72 8.41 4.38
CA THR A 43 -7.37 9.78 4.74
C THR A 43 -6.14 10.19 3.93
N VAL A 44 -6.12 11.39 3.37
CA VAL A 44 -4.96 11.94 2.66
C VAL A 44 -4.59 13.29 3.26
N TYR A 45 -3.30 13.53 3.39
CA TYR A 45 -2.74 14.74 3.98
C TYR A 45 -1.91 15.48 2.95
N PRO A 46 -2.02 16.81 2.83
CA PRO A 46 -1.12 17.59 1.99
C PRO A 46 0.34 17.33 2.38
N TYR A 47 1.19 17.14 1.38
CA TYR A 47 2.62 16.88 1.55
C TYR A 47 3.43 17.80 0.63
N GLU A 48 4.21 18.70 1.20
CA GLU A 48 5.02 19.69 0.47
C GLU A 48 6.40 19.81 1.10
N ASP A 49 7.46 19.92 0.29
CA ASP A 49 8.85 20.11 0.72
C ASP A 49 9.35 19.17 1.83
N GLY A 50 8.81 17.95 1.90
CA GLY A 50 9.22 16.97 2.92
C GLY A 50 8.36 16.96 4.18
N VAL A 51 7.36 17.84 4.26
CA VAL A 51 6.53 18.06 5.44
C VAL A 51 5.09 17.64 5.13
N LYS A 52 4.54 16.81 6.01
CA LYS A 52 3.11 16.51 6.05
C LYS A 52 2.38 17.53 6.90
N PHE A 53 1.28 18.07 6.39
CA PHE A 53 0.38 18.93 7.14
C PHE A 53 -0.78 18.13 7.72
N ASN A 54 -0.90 18.13 9.06
CA ASN A 54 -1.96 17.41 9.77
C ASN A 54 -3.17 18.30 10.12
N ASP A 55 -3.07 19.63 9.93
CA ASP A 55 -4.17 20.57 10.17
C ASP A 55 -5.35 20.35 9.22
N PHE A 56 -5.07 19.84 8.02
CA PHE A 56 -6.07 19.55 7.00
C PHE A 56 -5.89 18.13 6.48
N SER A 57 -6.99 17.41 6.43
CA SER A 57 -7.04 16.07 5.88
C SER A 57 -8.34 15.89 5.10
N VAL A 58 -8.26 15.16 4.00
CA VAL A 58 -9.43 14.82 3.18
C VAL A 58 -9.58 13.31 3.18
N ILE A 59 -10.82 12.82 3.20
CA ILE A 59 -11.08 11.39 2.98
C ILE A 59 -11.38 11.21 1.49
N VAL A 60 -10.59 10.37 0.84
CA VAL A 60 -10.71 10.07 -0.59
C VAL A 60 -11.08 8.61 -0.76
N SER A 61 -12.16 8.35 -1.48
CA SER A 61 -12.64 6.99 -1.75
C SER A 61 -11.61 6.17 -2.53
N GLU A 62 -11.55 4.86 -2.28
CA GLU A 62 -10.62 3.96 -3.01
C GLU A 62 -10.79 4.05 -4.54
N LYS A 63 -12.04 4.16 -5.00
CA LYS A 63 -12.35 4.32 -6.43
C LYS A 63 -11.72 5.58 -7.02
N GLU A 64 -11.78 6.68 -6.27
CA GLU A 64 -11.25 7.98 -6.71
C GLU A 64 -9.71 7.94 -6.78
N LEU A 65 -9.08 7.31 -5.79
CA LEU A 65 -7.63 7.09 -5.80
C LEU A 65 -7.18 6.30 -7.03
N LYS A 66 -7.91 5.26 -7.42
CA LYS A 66 -7.57 4.43 -8.59
C LYS A 66 -7.75 5.16 -9.93
N ASP A 67 -8.74 6.04 -10.04
CA ASP A 67 -9.09 6.68 -11.31
C ASP A 67 -8.33 8.00 -11.54
N HIS A 68 -8.02 8.73 -10.47
CA HIS A 68 -7.54 10.11 -10.56
C HIS A 68 -6.16 10.35 -9.93
N TYR A 69 -5.55 9.34 -9.31
CA TYR A 69 -4.25 9.47 -8.66
C TYR A 69 -3.24 8.43 -9.15
N VAL A 70 -1.97 8.78 -8.98
CA VAL A 70 -0.81 7.90 -9.15
C VAL A 70 -0.08 7.81 -7.82
N ILE A 71 0.52 6.67 -7.53
CA ILE A 71 1.22 6.40 -6.27
C ILE A 71 2.71 6.25 -6.51
N GLU A 72 3.51 6.76 -5.58
CA GLU A 72 4.96 6.58 -5.59
C GLU A 72 5.25 5.08 -5.59
N GLY A 73 6.05 4.64 -6.55
CA GLY A 73 6.40 3.23 -6.73
C GLY A 73 7.08 2.68 -5.49
N VAL A 74 6.30 2.11 -4.58
CA VAL A 74 6.82 1.26 -3.52
C VAL A 74 7.37 0.03 -4.23
N ASN A 75 8.69 -0.14 -4.20
CA ASN A 75 9.30 -1.41 -4.58
C ASN A 75 8.90 -2.44 -3.53
N VAL A 76 7.67 -2.94 -3.65
CA VAL A 76 7.18 -4.07 -2.89
C VAL A 76 7.84 -5.32 -3.46
N ASN A 77 9.14 -5.47 -3.19
CA ASN A 77 9.76 -6.78 -3.11
C ASN A 77 9.20 -7.48 -1.87
N MET A 78 7.88 -7.73 -1.86
CA MET A 78 7.26 -8.63 -0.90
C MET A 78 7.75 -10.03 -1.28
N PRO A 79 8.59 -10.69 -0.47
CA PRO A 79 8.84 -12.10 -0.68
C PRO A 79 7.49 -12.80 -0.54
N ILE A 80 7.01 -13.36 -1.64
CA ILE A 80 5.95 -14.37 -1.59
C ILE A 80 6.50 -15.50 -0.71
N MET A 81 6.17 -15.49 0.58
CA MET A 81 6.39 -16.66 1.43
C MET A 81 5.42 -17.72 0.92
N ALA A 82 5.89 -18.53 -0.03
CA ALA A 82 5.23 -19.73 -0.46
C ALA A 82 4.95 -20.55 0.81
N ALA A 83 3.67 -20.74 1.12
CA ALA A 83 3.25 -21.62 2.18
C ALA A 83 3.91 -22.99 1.95
N ALA A 84 4.85 -23.34 2.82
CA ALA A 84 5.54 -24.62 2.77
C ALA A 84 4.47 -25.72 2.87
N GLN A 85 4.35 -26.51 1.80
CA GLN A 85 3.60 -27.76 1.85
C GLN A 85 4.22 -28.62 2.96
N VAL A 86 3.45 -28.89 4.01
CA VAL A 86 3.84 -29.80 5.08
C VAL A 86 3.87 -31.21 4.47
N PRO A 87 5.02 -31.92 4.39
CA PRO A 87 4.97 -33.33 4.09
C PRO A 87 4.53 -34.06 5.37
N SER A 88 3.39 -34.74 5.31
CA SER A 88 2.95 -35.66 6.35
C SER A 88 3.98 -36.80 6.52
N ALA A 89 4.93 -36.62 7.44
CA ALA A 89 5.81 -37.69 7.88
C ALA A 89 5.04 -38.58 8.85
N LEU A 90 4.45 -39.66 8.33
CA LEU A 90 3.94 -40.77 9.12
C LEU A 90 5.15 -41.62 9.54
N THR A 91 5.78 -41.26 10.65
CA THR A 91 6.82 -42.07 11.29
C THR A 91 6.28 -42.60 12.61
N SER A 92 5.81 -43.85 12.62
CA SER A 92 5.63 -44.60 13.86
C SER A 92 6.45 -45.89 13.82
N LEU A 93 7.59 -45.81 14.51
CA LEU A 93 8.11 -46.80 15.45
C LEU A 93 8.31 -48.23 14.94
N GLY A 94 9.55 -48.50 14.53
CA GLY A 94 10.15 -49.81 14.73
C GLY A 94 10.25 -50.09 16.23
N LEU A 95 9.51 -51.10 16.69
CA LEU A 95 9.65 -51.66 18.02
C LEU A 95 10.83 -52.64 18.00
N ALA A 96 11.82 -52.36 18.84
CA ALA A 96 12.87 -53.30 19.19
C ALA A 96 12.28 -54.53 19.89
N SER A 97 12.72 -55.73 19.49
CA SER A 97 12.89 -56.94 20.31
C SER A 97 13.76 -57.93 19.54
#